data_AF-A0A5E3WSA0-F1
#
_entry.id   AF-A0A5E3WSA0-F1
#
_cell.length_a   1.000
_cell.length_b   1.000
_cell.length_c   1.000
_cell.angle_alpha   90.00
_cell.angle_beta   90.00
_cell.angle_gamma   90.00
#
_symmetry.space_group_name_H-M   'P 1'
#
loop_
_entity.id
_entity.type
_entity.pdbx_description
1 polymer ?
#
loop_
_entity_poly.entity_id
_entity_poly.type
_entity_poly.pdbx_seq_one_letter_code
_entity_poly.pdbx_strand_id
1 'polypeptide(L)'
;MACSSSPNALRSPSLRRSQTISRPNPPLYIYSRDMGQYWELFNIDKRQKGEGVSGKIPEFIFRNHDWLVKLLARPEFPDTAPAYYSSSVDPSKGDPGSFSVTPPEVIAAIFSCIPSLDDAICLAVAHRLLASEGFRRALELRREEHKHWGSWVGDRIITAGDYLDVLPKGMLTPAELEEIDGEGEFYYFASENYERNPPLSPPTTYISKGKRYTIDSALQRVSPGTGDYLRIRLLLESTAPCFAQQGTWALCNMSRKKYLRASELAKMKIPGQDVQYRCTTEGPFVKGPKTVIGLGTAAIILTTDSSDMGDVGTYGPWAGNRLSIAMVEELEGEGWEDASVTCLKTVKQCVMANDDMF
;
A
#
# COMPACT_ATOMS: atom_id res chain seq x y z
N MET A 1 58.38 33.22 3.51
CA MET A 1 58.19 32.62 4.84
C MET A 1 58.10 31.12 4.67
N ALA A 2 59.12 30.41 5.13
CA ALA A 2 59.24 28.97 5.08
C ALA A 2 58.95 28.40 6.47
N CYS A 3 58.10 27.37 6.56
CA CYS A 3 57.95 26.50 7.73
C CYS A 3 57.81 25.08 7.16
N SER A 4 58.88 24.28 7.13
CA SER A 4 59.43 23.47 8.22
C SER A 4 58.56 22.25 8.55
N SER A 5 59.03 21.13 8.01
CA SER A 5 58.68 19.73 8.23
C SER A 5 58.88 19.24 9.68
N SER A 6 58.09 18.26 10.11
CA SER A 6 58.54 17.16 10.99
C SER A 6 57.64 15.92 10.84
N PRO A 7 58.20 14.69 10.94
CA PRO A 7 57.51 13.44 10.63
C PRO A 7 57.03 12.70 11.88
N ASN A 8 55.83 12.10 11.82
CA ASN A 8 55.30 11.27 12.90
C ASN A 8 55.55 9.78 12.66
N ALA A 9 55.92 9.13 13.76
CA ALA A 9 56.48 7.80 13.86
C ALA A 9 55.52 6.66 13.50
N LEU A 10 56.12 5.64 12.88
CA LEU A 10 55.59 4.30 12.64
C LEU A 10 55.13 3.66 13.97
N ARG A 11 53.86 3.25 14.05
CA ARG A 11 53.35 2.31 15.06
C ARG A 11 53.20 0.93 14.43
N SER A 12 53.87 -0.05 15.03
CA SER A 12 53.81 -1.47 14.70
C SER A 12 52.40 -2.05 14.98
N PRO A 13 51.90 -2.99 14.17
CA PRO A 13 50.62 -3.64 14.44
C PRO A 13 50.81 -4.77 15.46
N SER A 14 50.07 -4.69 16.57
CA SER A 14 49.95 -5.78 17.54
C SER A 14 49.12 -6.92 16.95
N LEU A 15 49.74 -8.08 16.72
CA LEU A 15 49.06 -9.34 16.43
C LEU A 15 48.13 -9.72 17.59
N ARG A 16 46.82 -9.47 17.44
CA ARG A 16 45.79 -10.13 18.26
C ARG A 16 45.52 -11.50 17.66
N ARG A 17 45.92 -12.56 18.37
CA ARG A 17 45.45 -13.92 18.14
C ARG A 17 43.92 -13.94 18.30
N SER A 18 43.21 -14.17 17.20
CA SER A 18 41.79 -14.47 17.21
C SER A 18 41.62 -15.88 17.81
N GLN A 19 41.02 -15.95 19.00
CA GLN A 19 40.53 -17.21 19.56
C GLN A 19 39.21 -17.53 18.88
N THR A 20 39.22 -18.51 17.99
CA THR A 20 38.03 -19.14 17.42
C THR A 20 37.31 -19.91 18.54
N ILE A 21 36.29 -19.29 19.12
CA ILE A 21 35.33 -19.95 20.02
C ILE A 21 34.41 -20.78 19.13
N SER A 22 34.64 -22.10 19.09
CA SER A 22 33.71 -23.05 18.46
C SER A 22 32.40 -23.04 19.24
N ARG A 23 31.36 -22.42 18.69
CA ARG A 23 30.01 -22.53 19.24
C ARG A 23 29.52 -23.97 19.04
N PRO A 24 28.92 -24.61 20.06
CA PRO A 24 28.35 -25.94 19.90
C PRO A 24 27.20 -25.88 18.88
N ASN A 25 27.18 -26.83 17.96
CA ASN A 25 26.06 -26.99 17.02
C ASN A 25 24.77 -27.14 17.83
N PRO A 26 23.74 -26.30 17.59
CA PRO A 26 22.47 -26.47 18.26
C PRO A 26 21.88 -27.85 17.92
N PRO A 27 21.17 -28.48 18.86
CA PRO A 27 20.52 -29.76 18.60
C PRO A 27 19.56 -29.62 17.43
N LEU A 28 19.66 -30.54 16.47
CA LEU A 28 18.69 -30.71 15.38
C LEU A 28 17.33 -31.02 16.00
N TYR A 29 16.53 -29.97 16.23
CA TYR A 29 15.12 -30.13 16.56
C TYR A 29 14.44 -30.75 15.33
N ILE A 30 14.00 -32.00 15.48
CA ILE A 30 13.06 -32.60 14.54
C ILE A 30 11.75 -31.85 14.74
N TYR A 31 11.57 -30.75 14.01
CA TYR A 31 10.31 -30.03 13.94
C TYR A 31 9.24 -31.00 13.44
N SER A 32 8.23 -31.24 14.27
CA SER A 32 7.05 -31.99 13.87
C SER A 32 6.45 -31.33 12.63
N ARG A 33 6.21 -32.13 11.58
CA ARG A 33 5.57 -31.73 10.32
C ARG A 33 4.12 -31.22 10.46
N ASP A 34 3.61 -31.10 11.68
CA ASP A 34 2.27 -30.55 11.96
C ASP A 34 2.25 -29.02 12.14
N MET A 35 3.40 -28.35 12.09
CA MET A 35 3.45 -26.88 12.12
C MET A 35 3.35 -26.37 10.67
N GLY A 36 2.13 -26.09 10.23
CA GLY A 36 1.88 -25.60 8.86
C GLY A 36 2.68 -24.34 8.52
N GLN A 37 2.97 -24.18 7.22
CA GLN A 37 3.81 -23.14 6.65
C GLN A 37 3.29 -21.71 6.92
N TYR A 38 4.20 -20.82 7.29
CA TYR A 38 3.92 -19.39 7.47
C TYR A 38 4.39 -18.58 6.27
N TRP A 39 3.64 -17.53 5.95
CA TRP A 39 3.85 -16.68 4.80
C TRP A 39 3.87 -15.22 5.21
N GLU A 40 4.78 -14.43 4.64
CA GLU A 40 4.85 -12.97 4.82
C GLU A 40 5.06 -12.25 3.48
N LEU A 41 4.51 -11.05 3.34
CA LEU A 41 4.75 -10.18 2.17
C LEU A 41 5.89 -9.20 2.45
N PHE A 42 6.86 -9.15 1.55
CA PHE A 42 8.02 -8.28 1.63
C PHE A 42 8.14 -7.36 0.41
N ASN A 43 8.46 -6.10 0.66
CA ASN A 43 9.06 -5.18 -0.30
C ASN A 43 10.57 -5.15 -0.04
N ILE A 44 11.32 -5.71 -0.99
CA ILE A 44 12.76 -5.93 -0.87
C ILE A 44 13.52 -4.61 -0.99
N ASP A 45 13.16 -3.77 -1.96
CA ASP A 45 13.85 -2.50 -2.24
C ASP A 45 13.80 -1.53 -1.04
N LYS A 46 12.72 -1.60 -0.25
CA LYS A 46 12.52 -0.72 0.91
C LYS A 46 12.78 -1.37 2.25
N ARG A 47 13.10 -2.67 2.28
CA ARG A 47 13.21 -3.46 3.52
C ARG A 47 11.97 -3.32 4.39
N GLN A 48 10.81 -3.48 3.75
CA GLN A 48 9.52 -3.37 4.41
C GLN A 48 8.74 -4.67 4.34
N LYS A 49 7.95 -4.97 5.37
CA LYS A 49 6.97 -6.05 5.32
C LYS A 49 5.54 -5.53 5.36
N GLY A 50 4.67 -6.22 4.64
CA GLY A 50 3.26 -5.90 4.48
C GLY A 50 2.46 -6.25 5.74
N GLU A 51 1.82 -5.26 6.34
CA GLU A 51 0.96 -5.52 7.50
C GLU A 51 -0.32 -6.25 7.10
N GLY A 52 -0.73 -7.23 7.92
CA GLY A 52 -1.93 -8.03 7.67
C GLY A 52 -1.75 -9.18 6.66
N VAL A 53 -0.53 -9.39 6.15
CA VAL A 53 -0.13 -10.56 5.36
C VAL A 53 0.98 -11.27 6.11
N SER A 54 0.58 -11.98 7.17
CA SER A 54 1.42 -12.84 8.00
C SER A 54 0.55 -13.96 8.56
N GLY A 55 0.99 -15.22 8.47
CA GLY A 55 0.23 -16.40 8.92
C GLY A 55 0.16 -17.48 7.85
N LYS A 56 -0.84 -18.36 7.95
CA LYS A 56 -1.11 -19.33 6.88
C LYS A 56 -1.90 -18.67 5.75
N ILE A 57 -1.68 -19.09 4.51
CA ILE A 57 -2.33 -18.49 3.32
C ILE A 57 -3.86 -18.37 3.46
N PRO A 58 -4.62 -19.42 3.83
CA PRO A 58 -6.07 -19.29 3.98
C PRO A 58 -6.48 -18.22 5.02
N GLU A 59 -5.66 -17.95 6.03
CA GLU A 59 -6.00 -17.03 7.12
C GLU A 59 -6.03 -15.57 6.66
N PHE A 60 -5.29 -15.21 5.60
CA PHE A 60 -5.21 -13.83 5.13
C PHE A 60 -5.59 -13.63 3.66
N ILE A 61 -5.43 -14.60 2.76
CA ILE A 61 -5.51 -14.35 1.31
C ILE A 61 -6.87 -13.84 0.83
N PHE A 62 -7.94 -14.20 1.54
CA PHE A 62 -9.31 -13.76 1.24
C PHE A 62 -9.72 -12.49 1.99
N ARG A 63 -8.79 -11.86 2.71
CA ARG A 63 -9.04 -10.55 3.31
C ARG A 63 -9.02 -9.47 2.22
N ASN A 64 -9.59 -8.32 2.53
CA ASN A 64 -9.49 -7.18 1.64
C ASN A 64 -8.05 -6.62 1.65
N HIS A 65 -7.37 -6.75 0.51
CA HIS A 65 -6.01 -6.23 0.28
C HIS A 65 -5.98 -4.93 -0.55
N ASP A 66 -7.02 -4.10 -0.49
CA ASP A 66 -7.07 -2.77 -1.10
C ASP A 66 -5.91 -1.87 -0.65
N TRP A 67 -5.38 -2.12 0.54
CA TRP A 67 -4.20 -1.43 1.04
C TRP A 67 -2.98 -1.67 0.13
N LEU A 68 -2.76 -2.90 -0.34
CA LEU A 68 -1.67 -3.21 -1.25
C LEU A 68 -1.88 -2.55 -2.61
N VAL A 69 -3.14 -2.47 -3.07
CA VAL A 69 -3.49 -1.71 -4.27
C VAL A 69 -3.07 -0.24 -4.12
N LYS A 70 -3.34 0.39 -2.97
CA LYS A 70 -2.93 1.77 -2.69
C LYS A 70 -1.41 1.97 -2.64
N LEU A 71 -0.64 0.95 -2.24
CA LEU A 71 0.82 1.03 -2.26
C LEU A 71 1.40 0.87 -3.67
N LEU A 72 0.75 0.06 -4.51
CA LEU A 72 1.21 -0.25 -5.87
C LEU A 72 0.64 0.67 -6.95
N ALA A 73 -0.42 1.43 -6.67
CA ALA A 73 -1.03 2.41 -7.58
C ALA A 73 -0.69 3.84 -7.14
N ARG A 74 -0.43 4.73 -8.10
CA ARG A 74 -0.28 6.17 -7.83
C ARG A 74 -1.66 6.83 -7.83
N PRO A 75 -2.10 7.44 -6.71
CA PRO A 75 -3.32 8.23 -6.72
C PRO A 75 -3.08 9.56 -7.42
N GLU A 76 -4.17 10.12 -7.93
CA GLU A 76 -4.25 11.51 -8.33
C GLU A 76 -4.77 12.35 -7.16
N PHE A 77 -4.22 13.55 -7.03
CA PHE A 77 -4.74 14.55 -6.11
C PHE A 77 -5.33 15.69 -6.93
N PRO A 78 -6.52 16.19 -6.58
CA PRO A 78 -7.12 17.30 -7.30
C PRO A 78 -6.25 18.55 -7.13
N ASP A 79 -5.86 19.16 -8.24
CA ASP A 79 -5.00 20.37 -8.22
C ASP A 79 -5.80 21.67 -8.15
N THR A 80 -7.12 21.60 -8.40
CA THR A 80 -7.98 22.79 -8.45
C THR A 80 -9.13 22.65 -7.48
N ALA A 81 -9.34 23.69 -6.68
CA ALA A 81 -10.51 23.78 -5.82
C ALA A 81 -11.78 23.82 -6.69
N PRO A 82 -12.81 23.00 -6.40
CA PRO A 82 -14.09 23.09 -7.08
C PRO A 82 -14.66 24.53 -7.09
N ALA A 83 -15.28 24.94 -8.20
CA ALA A 83 -15.77 26.31 -8.42
C ALA A 83 -16.75 26.81 -7.34
N TYR A 84 -17.45 25.92 -6.64
CA TYR A 84 -18.35 26.31 -5.55
C TYR A 84 -17.62 26.88 -4.32
N TYR A 85 -16.32 26.59 -4.16
CA TYR A 85 -15.46 27.23 -3.16
C TYR A 85 -14.99 28.62 -3.58
N SER A 86 -14.83 28.85 -4.88
CA SER A 86 -14.40 30.13 -5.46
C SER A 86 -15.55 31.09 -5.74
N SER A 87 -16.79 30.60 -5.70
CA SER A 87 -17.97 31.40 -6.03
C SER A 87 -18.13 32.57 -5.05
N SER A 88 -18.34 33.78 -5.59
CA SER A 88 -18.44 35.02 -4.82
C SER A 88 -19.43 34.89 -3.67
N VAL A 89 -19.04 35.38 -2.50
CA VAL A 89 -19.91 35.41 -1.32
C VAL A 89 -21.05 36.37 -1.62
N ASP A 90 -22.29 35.88 -1.47
CA ASP A 90 -23.45 36.77 -1.44
C ASP A 90 -23.33 37.64 -0.18
N PRO A 91 -23.20 38.98 -0.31
CA PRO A 91 -22.97 39.88 0.82
C PRO A 91 -24.13 39.86 1.84
N SER A 92 -25.28 39.28 1.50
CA SER A 92 -26.41 39.12 2.42
C SER A 92 -26.24 38.02 3.47
N LYS A 93 -25.25 37.13 3.33
CA LYS A 93 -25.07 35.97 4.24
C LYS A 93 -24.07 36.24 5.36
N GLY A 94 -24.50 37.02 6.35
CA GLY A 94 -23.84 37.16 7.65
C GLY A 94 -22.50 37.90 7.61
N ASP A 95 -22.29 38.82 8.55
CA ASP A 95 -21.00 39.48 8.72
C ASP A 95 -20.00 38.48 9.33
N PRO A 96 -18.90 38.11 8.63
CA PRO A 96 -17.89 37.21 9.17
C PRO A 96 -17.01 37.91 10.24
N GLY A 97 -17.38 39.13 10.67
CA GLY A 97 -16.69 39.89 11.69
C GLY A 97 -15.29 40.28 11.22
N SER A 98 -14.29 40.14 12.08
CA SER A 98 -12.90 40.51 11.76
C SER A 98 -12.34 39.78 10.54
N PHE A 99 -12.85 38.59 10.18
CA PHE A 99 -12.41 37.88 8.97
C PHE A 99 -12.81 38.59 7.66
N SER A 100 -13.77 39.51 7.67
CA SER A 100 -14.13 40.31 6.49
C SER A 100 -13.00 41.24 6.05
N VAL A 101 -12.16 41.69 6.99
CA VAL A 101 -11.07 42.66 6.76
C VAL A 101 -9.69 42.03 6.84
N THR A 102 -9.60 40.76 7.22
CA THR A 102 -8.34 40.02 7.32
C THR A 102 -7.74 39.77 5.93
N PRO A 103 -6.48 40.15 5.67
CA PRO A 103 -5.81 39.84 4.42
C PRO A 103 -5.74 38.32 4.16
N PRO A 104 -5.87 37.86 2.91
CA PRO A 104 -5.82 36.43 2.57
C PRO A 104 -4.56 35.72 3.08
N GLU A 105 -3.42 36.41 3.15
CA GLU A 105 -2.14 35.88 3.64
C GLU A 105 -2.21 35.50 5.13
N VAL A 106 -2.96 36.27 5.92
CA VAL A 106 -3.17 35.97 7.34
C VAL A 106 -4.10 34.76 7.51
N ILE A 107 -5.12 34.64 6.66
CA ILE A 107 -5.99 33.45 6.62
C ILE A 107 -5.17 32.21 6.25
N ALA A 108 -4.31 32.31 5.23
CA ALA A 108 -3.40 31.25 4.83
C ALA A 108 -2.45 30.84 5.98
N ALA A 109 -1.90 31.82 6.71
CA ALA A 109 -1.06 31.57 7.88
C ALA A 109 -1.81 30.86 9.01
N ILE A 110 -3.06 31.25 9.30
CA ILE A 110 -3.92 30.56 10.28
C ILE A 110 -4.09 29.08 9.90
N PHE A 111 -4.45 28.80 8.64
CA PHE A 111 -4.61 27.43 8.17
C PHE A 111 -3.31 26.62 8.22
N SER A 112 -2.16 27.23 7.92
CA SER A 112 -0.86 26.56 8.00
C SER A 112 -0.52 26.05 9.40
N CYS A 113 -1.06 26.67 10.44
CA CYS A 113 -0.88 26.28 11.84
C CYS A 113 -1.82 25.15 12.29
N ILE A 114 -2.75 24.69 11.44
CA ILE A 114 -3.70 23.63 11.79
C ILE A 114 -3.13 22.28 11.33
N PRO A 115 -2.78 21.37 12.27
CA PRO A 115 -2.21 20.06 11.93
C PRO A 115 -3.27 19.00 11.64
N SER A 116 -4.51 19.22 12.10
CA SER A 116 -5.60 18.25 12.00
C SER A 116 -6.46 18.52 10.76
N LEU A 117 -6.66 17.49 9.93
CA LEU A 117 -7.53 17.58 8.76
C LEU A 117 -8.96 17.97 9.16
N ASP A 118 -9.48 17.37 10.23
CA ASP A 118 -10.85 17.63 10.69
C ASP A 118 -11.02 19.09 11.16
N ASP A 119 -10.03 19.64 11.86
CA ASP A 119 -10.08 21.03 12.34
C ASP A 119 -9.99 22.02 11.17
N ALA A 120 -9.12 21.73 10.20
CA ALA A 120 -9.00 22.54 8.99
C ALA A 120 -10.32 22.54 8.20
N ILE A 121 -10.95 21.37 8.05
CA ILE A 121 -12.24 21.25 7.36
C ILE A 121 -13.36 21.97 8.12
N CYS A 122 -13.46 21.80 9.44
CA CYS A 122 -14.45 22.50 10.26
C CYS A 122 -14.31 24.03 10.14
N LEU A 123 -13.09 24.56 10.17
CA LEU A 123 -12.85 26.00 9.98
C LEU A 123 -13.19 26.45 8.57
N ALA A 124 -12.81 25.67 7.55
CA ALA A 124 -13.07 25.97 6.15
C ALA A 124 -14.57 26.11 5.84
N VAL A 125 -15.41 25.26 6.44
CA VAL A 125 -16.85 25.27 6.16
C VAL A 125 -17.62 26.32 6.96
N ALA A 126 -17.02 26.87 8.02
CA ALA A 126 -17.65 27.86 8.88
C ALA A 126 -18.03 29.14 8.11
N HIS A 127 -17.25 29.52 7.10
CA HIS A 127 -17.57 30.65 6.23
C HIS A 127 -16.96 30.50 4.83
N ARG A 128 -17.65 31.00 3.79
CA ARG A 128 -17.19 30.89 2.39
C ARG A 128 -15.85 31.58 2.12
N LEU A 129 -15.56 32.67 2.83
CA LEU A 129 -14.25 33.36 2.74
C LEU A 129 -13.08 32.45 3.14
N LEU A 130 -13.32 31.46 4.00
CA LEU A 130 -12.29 30.54 4.49
C LEU A 130 -12.13 29.31 3.60
N ALA A 131 -13.07 29.08 2.67
CA ALA A 131 -13.19 27.79 1.99
C ALA A 131 -12.02 27.52 1.03
N SER A 132 -11.51 28.54 0.32
CA SER A 132 -10.38 28.38 -0.61
C SER A 132 -9.09 27.99 0.12
N GLU A 133 -8.72 28.72 1.17
CA GLU A 133 -7.53 28.41 1.97
C GLU A 133 -7.69 27.10 2.75
N GLY A 134 -8.90 26.84 3.24
CA GLY A 134 -9.24 25.58 3.89
C GLY A 134 -9.13 24.37 2.95
N PHE A 135 -9.54 24.50 1.69
CA PHE A 135 -9.34 23.48 0.66
C PHE A 135 -7.85 23.22 0.43
N ARG A 136 -7.05 24.27 0.22
CA ARG A 136 -5.60 24.14 0.02
C ARG A 136 -4.95 23.41 1.19
N ARG A 137 -5.28 23.80 2.43
CA ARG A 137 -4.73 23.15 3.63
C ARG A 137 -5.19 21.71 3.79
N ALA A 138 -6.47 21.42 3.55
CA ALA A 138 -6.99 20.07 3.61
C ALA A 138 -6.30 19.16 2.57
N LEU A 139 -6.03 19.67 1.37
CA LEU A 139 -5.29 18.95 0.33
C LEU A 139 -3.83 18.67 0.74
N GLU A 140 -3.14 19.63 1.34
CA GLU A 140 -1.78 19.44 1.90
C GLU A 140 -1.77 18.33 2.95
N LEU A 141 -2.68 18.41 3.94
CA LEU A 141 -2.82 17.42 5.00
C LEU A 141 -3.16 16.03 4.43
N ARG A 142 -4.00 15.94 3.39
CA ARG A 142 -4.31 14.69 2.69
C ARG A 142 -3.10 14.11 1.97
N ARG A 143 -2.27 14.93 1.33
CA ARG A 143 -1.02 14.50 0.68
C ARG A 143 -0.02 13.99 1.72
N GLU A 144 0.06 14.64 2.88
CA GLU A 144 0.89 14.19 4.00
C GLU A 144 0.38 12.86 4.60
N GLU A 145 -0.93 12.75 4.86
CA GLU A 145 -1.58 11.54 5.37
C GLU A 145 -1.35 10.35 4.45
N HIS A 146 -1.49 10.55 3.14
CA HIS A 146 -1.39 9.51 2.12
C HIS A 146 -0.03 9.48 1.40
N LYS A 147 1.03 10.06 1.98
CA LYS A 147 2.37 10.14 1.37
C LYS A 147 2.98 8.79 0.97
N HIS A 148 2.48 7.72 1.57
CA HIS A 148 2.92 6.35 1.34
C HIS A 148 2.13 5.65 0.22
N TRP A 149 1.05 6.24 -0.30
CA TRP A 149 0.35 5.69 -1.47
C TRP A 149 1.24 5.77 -2.70
N GLY A 150 1.22 4.73 -3.53
CA GLY A 150 2.15 4.56 -4.64
C GLY A 150 3.61 4.38 -4.22
N SER A 151 3.91 4.24 -2.93
CA SER A 151 5.29 4.13 -2.47
C SER A 151 5.95 2.81 -2.89
N TRP A 152 5.19 1.76 -3.21
CA TRP A 152 5.74 0.47 -3.66
C TRP A 152 5.76 0.34 -5.19
N VAL A 153 5.43 1.40 -5.91
CA VAL A 153 5.41 1.40 -7.38
C VAL A 153 6.82 1.17 -7.92
N GLY A 154 6.99 0.06 -8.64
CA GLY A 154 8.24 -0.34 -9.27
C GLY A 154 9.20 -1.11 -8.36
N ASP A 155 8.79 -1.40 -7.12
CA ASP A 155 9.64 -2.12 -6.17
C ASP A 155 9.54 -3.64 -6.36
N ARG A 156 10.60 -4.36 -5.97
CA ARG A 156 10.65 -5.83 -5.93
C ARG A 156 9.78 -6.38 -4.79
N ILE A 157 8.72 -7.12 -5.13
CA ILE A 157 7.76 -7.68 -4.17
C ILE A 157 7.81 -9.21 -4.17
N ILE A 158 7.78 -9.81 -2.99
CA ILE A 158 7.69 -11.27 -2.79
C ILE A 158 6.75 -11.60 -1.63
N THR A 159 5.94 -12.65 -1.76
CA THR A 159 5.22 -13.28 -0.66
C THR A 159 5.96 -14.57 -0.33
N ALA A 160 6.87 -14.53 0.62
CA ALA A 160 7.77 -15.66 0.92
C ALA A 160 7.16 -16.55 2.00
N GLY A 161 7.24 -17.87 1.78
CA GLY A 161 7.00 -18.86 2.84
C GLY A 161 8.25 -19.07 3.70
N ASP A 162 8.07 -19.55 4.92
CA ASP A 162 9.17 -19.87 5.86
C ASP A 162 10.03 -21.07 5.44
N TYR A 163 9.61 -21.81 4.42
CA TYR A 163 10.40 -22.85 3.74
C TYR A 163 11.06 -22.39 2.43
N LEU A 164 11.27 -21.08 2.22
CA LEU A 164 11.94 -20.57 1.02
C LEU A 164 13.45 -20.83 1.07
N ASP A 165 13.90 -21.97 0.51
CA ASP A 165 15.34 -22.31 0.50
C ASP A 165 16.08 -21.72 -0.70
N VAL A 166 15.40 -21.59 -1.85
CA VAL A 166 16.00 -21.13 -3.11
C VAL A 166 15.30 -19.86 -3.55
N LEU A 167 16.06 -18.77 -3.62
CA LEU A 167 15.52 -17.47 -4.00
C LEU A 167 15.29 -17.38 -5.52
N PRO A 168 14.25 -16.64 -5.98
CA PRO A 168 14.09 -16.37 -7.40
C PRO A 168 15.35 -15.73 -7.98
N LYS A 169 15.77 -16.22 -9.16
CA LYS A 169 16.99 -15.74 -9.81
C LYS A 169 16.95 -14.23 -10.04
N GLY A 170 17.99 -13.54 -9.56
CA GLY A 170 18.13 -12.09 -9.69
C GLY A 170 17.20 -11.28 -8.79
N MET A 171 16.53 -11.94 -7.82
CA MET A 171 15.71 -11.25 -6.84
C MET A 171 16.54 -10.33 -5.95
N LEU A 172 17.69 -10.81 -5.46
CA LEU A 172 18.61 -10.04 -4.62
C LEU A 172 19.83 -9.60 -5.42
N THR A 173 20.35 -8.43 -5.09
CA THR A 173 21.65 -7.95 -5.53
C THR A 173 22.76 -8.68 -4.78
N PRO A 174 24.01 -8.71 -5.30
CA PRO A 174 25.13 -9.30 -4.58
C PRO A 174 25.34 -8.72 -3.18
N ALA A 175 25.17 -7.40 -3.01
CA ALA A 175 25.29 -6.74 -1.71
C ALA A 175 24.20 -7.20 -0.72
N GLU A 176 22.96 -7.37 -1.19
CA GLU A 176 21.87 -7.89 -0.34
C GLU A 176 22.08 -9.37 0.02
N LEU A 177 22.69 -10.16 -0.87
CA LEU A 177 23.05 -11.55 -0.57
C LEU A 177 24.17 -11.63 0.49
N GLU A 178 25.13 -10.69 0.49
CA GLU A 178 26.19 -10.63 1.49
C GLU A 178 25.68 -10.29 2.90
N GLU A 179 24.50 -9.66 3.01
CA GLU A 179 23.89 -9.34 4.30
C GLU A 179 23.15 -10.52 4.94
N ILE A 180 22.83 -11.55 4.16
CA ILE A 180 22.07 -12.72 4.61
C ILE A 180 23.07 -13.88 4.78
N ASP A 181 23.06 -14.54 5.93
CA ASP A 181 23.96 -15.65 6.27
C ASP A 181 23.66 -16.96 5.47
N GLY A 182 23.10 -16.84 4.26
CA GLY A 182 22.74 -17.95 3.36
C GLY A 182 21.40 -17.71 2.66
N GLU A 183 21.20 -18.30 1.47
CA GLU A 183 19.97 -18.10 0.67
C GLU A 183 18.69 -18.57 1.38
N GLY A 184 18.76 -19.65 2.16
CA GLY A 184 17.62 -20.19 2.92
C GLY A 184 17.25 -19.39 4.17
N GLU A 185 18.00 -18.35 4.52
CA GLU A 185 17.74 -17.51 5.69
C GLU A 185 16.97 -16.23 5.34
N PHE A 186 16.63 -16.01 4.05
CA PHE A 186 15.98 -14.77 3.61
C PHE A 186 14.68 -14.50 4.38
N TYR A 187 13.80 -15.49 4.55
CA TYR A 187 12.53 -15.30 5.23
C TYR A 187 12.73 -14.81 6.67
N TYR A 188 13.57 -15.50 7.44
CA TYR A 188 13.83 -15.16 8.84
C TYR A 188 14.54 -13.81 8.96
N PHE A 189 15.56 -13.58 8.12
CA PHE A 189 16.25 -12.29 8.04
C PHE A 189 15.28 -11.14 7.76
N ALA A 190 14.47 -11.26 6.71
CA ALA A 190 13.51 -10.22 6.33
C ALA A 190 12.43 -10.04 7.40
N SER A 191 11.91 -11.14 7.98
CA SER A 191 10.90 -11.05 9.03
C SER A 191 11.42 -10.34 10.28
N GLU A 192 12.69 -10.54 10.65
CA GLU A 192 13.29 -9.88 11.82
C GLU A 192 13.74 -8.45 11.55
N ASN A 193 14.30 -8.18 10.36
CA ASN A 193 15.00 -6.93 10.08
C ASN A 193 14.19 -5.92 9.25
N TYR A 194 13.15 -6.35 8.53
CA TYR A 194 12.36 -5.43 7.71
C TYR A 194 11.38 -4.64 8.58
N GLU A 195 11.30 -3.35 8.32
CA GLU A 195 10.36 -2.46 8.99
C GLU A 195 8.94 -2.90 8.65
N ARG A 196 8.07 -2.95 9.66
CA ARG A 196 6.63 -3.03 9.38
C ARG A 196 6.26 -1.71 8.71
N ASN A 197 5.87 -1.77 7.44
CA ASN A 197 5.30 -0.59 6.80
C ASN A 197 4.11 -0.18 7.66
N PRO A 198 4.02 1.09 8.14
CA PRO A 198 2.93 1.50 9.00
C PRO A 198 1.62 1.02 8.42
N PRO A 199 0.70 0.54 9.27
CA PRO A 199 -0.58 0.11 8.78
C PRO A 199 -1.11 1.27 7.96
N LEU A 200 -1.61 0.98 6.76
CA LEU A 200 -2.67 1.78 6.16
C LEU A 200 -3.84 1.61 7.10
N SER A 201 -3.76 2.22 8.30
CA SER A 201 -4.65 1.98 9.41
C SER A 201 -6.01 2.16 8.79
N PRO A 202 -6.83 1.09 8.72
CA PRO A 202 -8.17 1.26 8.21
C PRO A 202 -8.74 2.36 9.10
N PRO A 203 -9.18 3.49 8.50
CA PRO A 203 -9.60 4.66 9.26
C PRO A 203 -10.56 4.16 10.33
N THR A 204 -10.27 4.44 11.61
CA THR A 204 -10.77 3.73 12.80
C THR A 204 -12.20 3.23 12.61
N THR A 205 -12.34 2.04 12.01
CA THR A 205 -13.65 1.53 11.68
C THR A 205 -14.11 0.71 12.86
N TYR A 206 -15.12 1.18 13.57
CA TYR A 206 -15.82 0.35 14.53
C TYR A 206 -17.06 -0.25 13.87
N ILE A 207 -17.36 -1.48 14.23
CA ILE A 207 -18.56 -2.18 13.78
C ILE A 207 -19.64 -1.93 14.84
N SER A 208 -20.74 -1.30 14.46
CA SER A 208 -21.92 -1.17 15.30
C SER A 208 -23.15 -1.68 14.55
N LYS A 209 -23.88 -2.63 15.14
CA LYS A 209 -25.05 -3.28 14.53
C LYS A 209 -24.78 -3.86 13.12
N GLY A 210 -23.61 -4.47 12.92
CA GLY A 210 -23.20 -5.05 11.63
C GLY A 210 -22.90 -4.04 10.52
N LYS A 211 -22.87 -2.73 10.83
CA LYS A 211 -22.44 -1.68 9.90
C LYS A 211 -21.06 -1.18 10.30
N ARG A 212 -20.20 -1.01 9.28
CA ARG A 212 -18.85 -0.47 9.42
C ARG A 212 -18.95 1.05 9.34
N TYR A 213 -18.54 1.75 10.40
CA TYR A 213 -18.53 3.21 10.44
C TYR A 213 -17.09 3.70 10.40
N THR A 214 -16.75 4.47 9.38
CA THR A 214 -15.55 5.29 9.40
C THR A 214 -15.87 6.54 10.21
N ILE A 215 -15.15 6.81 11.30
CA ILE A 215 -15.33 8.05 12.04
C ILE A 215 -14.60 9.16 11.28
N ASP A 216 -15.29 9.84 10.37
CA ASP A 216 -14.85 11.17 9.95
C ASP A 216 -15.23 12.13 11.07
N SER A 217 -14.26 12.48 11.93
CA SER A 217 -14.56 13.21 13.17
C SER A 217 -15.15 14.60 12.87
N ALA A 218 -14.81 15.22 11.73
CA ALA A 218 -15.43 16.45 11.26
C ALA A 218 -16.96 16.32 11.03
N LEU A 219 -17.42 15.22 10.42
CA LEU A 219 -18.86 15.02 10.15
C LEU A 219 -19.66 14.82 11.44
N GLN A 220 -19.03 14.33 12.51
CA GLN A 220 -19.68 14.16 13.82
C GLN A 220 -19.85 15.48 14.58
N ARG A 221 -19.11 16.53 14.22
CA ARG A 221 -19.17 17.85 14.87
C ARG A 221 -20.33 18.71 14.35
N VAL A 222 -21.02 18.28 13.30
CA VAL A 222 -22.13 19.01 12.69
C VAL A 222 -23.39 18.14 12.65
N SER A 223 -24.55 18.76 12.81
CA SER A 223 -25.82 18.05 12.72
C SER A 223 -26.06 17.54 11.29
N PRO A 224 -26.41 16.24 11.12
CA PRO A 224 -26.81 15.71 9.81
C PRO A 224 -27.95 16.52 9.18
N GLY A 225 -27.94 16.66 7.86
CA GLY A 225 -28.99 17.38 7.11
C GLY A 225 -28.84 18.91 7.08
N THR A 226 -27.81 19.46 7.72
CA THR A 226 -27.49 20.89 7.62
C THR A 226 -26.68 21.22 6.36
N GLY A 227 -26.67 22.49 5.96
CA GLY A 227 -25.83 22.95 4.86
C GLY A 227 -24.33 22.74 5.14
N ASP A 228 -23.92 22.86 6.40
CA ASP A 228 -22.51 22.67 6.79
C ASP A 228 -22.11 21.20 6.73
N TYR A 229 -23.00 20.27 7.10
CA TYR A 229 -22.79 18.83 6.88
C TYR A 229 -22.48 18.52 5.41
N LEU A 230 -23.26 19.10 4.48
CA LEU A 230 -23.00 18.94 3.06
C LEU A 230 -21.64 19.55 2.64
N ARG A 231 -21.28 20.74 3.14
CA ARG A 231 -19.99 21.37 2.83
C ARG A 231 -18.81 20.55 3.35
N ILE A 232 -18.89 20.00 4.55
CA ILE A 232 -17.84 19.13 5.13
C ILE A 232 -17.68 17.90 4.25
N ARG A 233 -18.80 17.22 3.92
CA ARG A 233 -18.77 16.04 3.06
C ARG A 233 -18.13 16.34 1.71
N LEU A 234 -18.56 17.42 1.06
CA LEU A 234 -18.02 17.84 -0.24
C LEU A 234 -16.53 18.21 -0.15
N LEU A 235 -16.07 18.78 0.97
CA LEU A 235 -14.66 19.12 1.17
C LEU A 235 -13.79 17.88 1.39
N LEU A 236 -14.29 16.93 2.18
CA LEU A 236 -13.65 15.63 2.34
C LEU A 236 -13.55 14.89 1.02
N GLU A 237 -14.65 14.84 0.25
CA GLU A 237 -14.71 14.16 -1.06
C GLU A 237 -13.81 14.83 -2.09
N SER A 238 -13.81 16.17 -2.15
CA SER A 238 -13.04 16.93 -3.15
C SER A 238 -11.55 17.08 -2.85
N THR A 239 -11.10 16.68 -1.65
CA THR A 239 -9.67 16.64 -1.28
C THR A 239 -9.14 15.22 -1.14
N ALA A 240 -10.02 14.22 -1.25
CA ALA A 240 -9.63 12.82 -1.17
C ALA A 240 -8.73 12.44 -2.37
N PRO A 241 -7.69 11.63 -2.14
CA PRO A 241 -6.97 11.00 -3.24
C PRO A 241 -7.94 10.16 -4.08
N CYS A 242 -7.86 10.30 -5.40
CA CYS A 242 -8.71 9.57 -6.33
C CYS A 242 -7.86 8.74 -7.30
N PHE A 243 -8.51 7.81 -7.97
CA PHE A 243 -7.95 7.09 -9.11
C PHE A 243 -8.85 7.38 -10.31
N ALA A 244 -8.25 7.50 -11.49
CA ALA A 244 -9.00 7.68 -12.72
C ALA A 244 -10.11 6.62 -12.85
N GLN A 245 -11.35 7.08 -12.89
CA GLN A 245 -12.52 6.20 -13.03
C GLN A 245 -12.67 5.70 -14.47
N GLN A 246 -12.14 6.47 -15.42
CA GLN A 246 -12.14 6.15 -16.84
C GLN A 246 -10.81 5.48 -17.16
N GLY A 247 -10.86 4.25 -17.65
CA GLY A 247 -9.66 3.50 -18.01
C GLY A 247 -9.69 2.07 -17.51
N THR A 248 -8.86 1.24 -18.11
CA THR A 248 -8.72 -0.16 -17.74
C THR A 248 -7.52 -0.31 -16.83
N TRP A 249 -7.73 -0.55 -15.54
CA TRP A 249 -6.62 -0.74 -14.60
C TRP A 249 -6.04 -2.16 -14.66
N ALA A 250 -4.73 -2.28 -14.48
CA ALA A 250 -4.03 -3.57 -14.46
C ALA A 250 -2.91 -3.62 -13.41
N LEU A 251 -2.70 -4.81 -12.85
CA LEU A 251 -1.50 -5.15 -12.09
C LEU A 251 -0.38 -5.53 -13.07
N CYS A 252 0.74 -4.85 -12.98
CA CYS A 252 1.82 -4.86 -13.95
C CYS A 252 3.09 -5.46 -13.34
N ASN A 253 3.65 -6.46 -14.02
CA ASN A 253 5.02 -6.92 -13.81
C ASN A 253 5.95 -6.13 -14.74
N MET A 254 6.61 -5.12 -14.19
CA MET A 254 7.51 -4.22 -14.92
C MET A 254 8.78 -4.94 -15.40
N SER A 255 9.26 -5.93 -14.64
CA SER A 255 10.45 -6.70 -15.01
C SER A 255 10.25 -7.52 -16.29
N ARG A 256 9.03 -8.01 -16.52
CA ARG A 256 8.69 -8.88 -17.65
C ARG A 256 7.80 -8.21 -18.71
N LYS A 257 7.37 -6.97 -18.48
CA LYS A 257 6.38 -6.24 -19.29
C LYS A 257 5.11 -7.05 -19.51
N LYS A 258 4.55 -7.61 -18.44
CA LYS A 258 3.29 -8.37 -18.46
C LYS A 258 2.28 -7.72 -17.53
N TYR A 259 0.99 -7.78 -17.85
CA TYR A 259 -0.05 -7.25 -16.96
C TYR A 259 -1.27 -8.15 -16.83
N LEU A 260 -2.01 -7.99 -15.72
CA LEU A 260 -3.29 -8.63 -15.41
C LEU A 260 -4.35 -7.54 -15.24
N ARG A 261 -5.38 -7.54 -16.09
CA ARG A 261 -6.47 -6.55 -16.05
C ARG A 261 -7.42 -6.80 -14.87
N ALA A 262 -7.77 -5.72 -14.15
CA ALA A 262 -8.77 -5.75 -13.08
C ALA A 262 -10.15 -6.22 -13.60
N SER A 263 -10.52 -5.83 -14.83
CA SER A 263 -11.79 -6.21 -15.46
C SER A 263 -11.91 -7.72 -15.70
N GLU A 264 -10.80 -8.39 -16.00
CA GLU A 264 -10.78 -9.84 -16.20
C GLU A 264 -10.85 -10.58 -14.86
N LEU A 265 -10.22 -10.01 -13.81
CA LEU A 265 -10.34 -10.50 -12.44
C LEU A 265 -11.78 -10.38 -11.89
N ALA A 266 -12.47 -9.29 -12.21
CA ALA A 266 -13.87 -9.08 -11.84
C ALA A 266 -14.84 -10.07 -12.51
N LYS A 267 -14.49 -10.59 -13.69
CA LYS A 267 -15.27 -11.59 -14.44
C LYS A 267 -14.88 -13.04 -14.10
N MET A 268 -13.89 -13.22 -13.24
CA MET A 268 -13.34 -14.54 -12.93
C MET A 268 -14.42 -15.45 -12.34
N LYS A 269 -14.59 -16.63 -12.94
CA LYS A 269 -15.47 -17.70 -12.43
C LYS A 269 -14.63 -18.83 -11.85
N ILE A 270 -15.04 -19.31 -10.68
CA ILE A 270 -14.50 -20.53 -10.05
C ILE A 270 -15.60 -21.59 -10.10
N PRO A 271 -15.34 -22.78 -10.69
CA PRO A 271 -16.34 -23.85 -10.73
C PRO A 271 -16.84 -24.20 -9.32
N GLY A 272 -18.15 -24.35 -9.16
CA GLY A 272 -18.75 -24.72 -7.88
C GLY A 272 -18.97 -23.58 -6.89
N GLN A 273 -18.35 -22.41 -7.11
CA GLN A 273 -18.47 -21.26 -6.22
C GLN A 273 -19.10 -20.04 -6.92
N ASP A 274 -19.91 -19.29 -6.17
CA ASP A 274 -20.48 -18.00 -6.62
C ASP A 274 -19.59 -16.83 -6.19
N VAL A 275 -18.28 -16.96 -6.36
CA VAL A 275 -17.32 -15.88 -6.10
C VAL A 275 -17.30 -14.89 -7.26
N GLN A 276 -16.98 -13.63 -6.95
CA GLN A 276 -16.98 -12.52 -7.90
C GLN A 276 -18.35 -12.24 -8.56
N TYR A 277 -19.45 -12.69 -7.96
CA TYR A 277 -20.80 -12.45 -8.47
C TYR A 277 -21.10 -10.95 -8.58
N ARG A 278 -21.49 -10.51 -9.78
CA ARG A 278 -21.78 -9.10 -10.12
C ARG A 278 -20.67 -8.13 -9.69
N CYS A 279 -19.41 -8.56 -9.76
CA CYS A 279 -18.30 -7.68 -9.51
C CYS A 279 -18.04 -6.74 -10.69
N THR A 280 -17.62 -5.53 -10.38
CA THR A 280 -17.28 -4.46 -11.30
C THR A 280 -15.95 -3.84 -10.88
N THR A 281 -15.37 -3.01 -11.73
CA THR A 281 -14.14 -2.27 -11.42
C THR A 281 -14.47 -0.81 -11.14
N GLU A 282 -13.94 -0.26 -10.05
CA GLU A 282 -13.99 1.15 -9.72
C GLU A 282 -12.55 1.64 -9.51
N GLY A 283 -11.95 2.24 -10.55
CA GLY A 283 -10.51 2.49 -10.59
C GLY A 283 -9.72 1.16 -10.52
N PRO A 284 -8.64 1.07 -9.72
CA PRO A 284 -7.86 -0.17 -9.57
C PRO A 284 -8.53 -1.22 -8.66
N PHE A 285 -9.72 -0.94 -8.12
CA PHE A 285 -10.41 -1.81 -7.17
C PHE A 285 -11.48 -2.66 -7.87
N VAL A 286 -11.57 -3.94 -7.49
CA VAL A 286 -12.70 -4.81 -7.84
C VAL A 286 -13.71 -4.72 -6.70
N LYS A 287 -14.98 -4.47 -7.01
CA LYS A 287 -16.05 -4.31 -6.02
C LYS A 287 -17.32 -5.05 -6.44
N GLY A 288 -18.09 -5.48 -5.45
CA GLY A 288 -19.29 -6.30 -5.65
C GLY A 288 -19.66 -7.09 -4.38
N PRO A 289 -20.88 -7.64 -4.31
CA PRO A 289 -21.43 -8.26 -3.10
C PRO A 289 -20.67 -9.51 -2.64
N LYS A 290 -19.98 -10.19 -3.55
CA LYS A 290 -19.18 -11.39 -3.28
C LYS A 290 -17.76 -11.24 -3.82
N THR A 291 -17.18 -10.04 -3.67
CA THR A 291 -15.79 -9.82 -4.07
C THR A 291 -14.87 -10.55 -3.13
N VAL A 292 -14.11 -11.50 -3.67
CA VAL A 292 -13.12 -12.28 -2.91
C VAL A 292 -11.70 -11.92 -3.36
N ILE A 293 -11.51 -11.65 -4.66
CA ILE A 293 -10.19 -11.46 -5.24
C ILE A 293 -10.12 -10.08 -5.91
N GLY A 294 -9.27 -9.19 -5.38
CA GLY A 294 -8.91 -7.92 -6.00
C GLY A 294 -7.48 -7.93 -6.56
N LEU A 295 -7.03 -6.82 -7.15
CA LEU A 295 -5.65 -6.72 -7.65
C LEU A 295 -4.61 -6.92 -6.53
N GLY A 296 -4.91 -6.49 -5.29
CA GLY A 296 -4.04 -6.73 -4.13
C GLY A 296 -3.90 -8.21 -3.80
N THR A 297 -5.01 -8.95 -3.77
CA THR A 297 -4.99 -10.41 -3.58
C THR A 297 -4.22 -11.10 -4.71
N ALA A 298 -4.47 -10.69 -5.96
CA ALA A 298 -3.75 -11.23 -7.11
C ALA A 298 -2.25 -10.93 -7.04
N ALA A 299 -1.84 -9.75 -6.57
CA ALA A 299 -0.43 -9.44 -6.36
C ALA A 299 0.21 -10.41 -5.38
N ILE A 300 -0.42 -10.65 -4.22
CA ILE A 300 0.08 -11.59 -3.21
C ILE A 300 0.26 -12.98 -3.81
N ILE A 301 -0.74 -13.52 -4.51
CA ILE A 301 -0.69 -14.87 -5.13
C ILE A 301 0.37 -14.94 -6.22
N LEU A 302 0.45 -13.92 -7.08
CA LEU A 302 1.40 -13.93 -8.18
C LEU A 302 2.85 -13.75 -7.72
N THR A 303 3.07 -13.29 -6.48
CA THR A 303 4.40 -13.15 -5.88
C THR A 303 4.74 -14.23 -4.85
N THR A 304 3.94 -15.30 -4.70
CA THR A 304 4.27 -16.39 -3.76
C THR A 304 5.51 -17.17 -4.18
N ASP A 305 6.39 -17.47 -3.22
CA ASP A 305 7.49 -18.41 -3.42
C ASP A 305 7.85 -19.13 -2.11
N SER A 306 8.20 -20.41 -2.23
CA SER A 306 8.67 -21.28 -1.15
C SER A 306 9.07 -22.65 -1.72
N SER A 307 10.03 -23.36 -1.11
CA SER A 307 10.35 -24.73 -1.50
C SER A 307 9.17 -25.69 -1.29
N ASP A 308 8.39 -25.46 -0.24
CA ASP A 308 7.10 -26.11 -0.02
C ASP A 308 5.99 -25.12 -0.36
N MET A 309 5.16 -25.42 -1.37
CA MET A 309 4.04 -24.56 -1.75
C MET A 309 2.75 -24.91 -0.98
N GLY A 310 2.71 -26.05 -0.28
CA GLY A 310 1.55 -26.50 0.49
C GLY A 310 0.20 -26.19 -0.17
N ASP A 311 -0.65 -25.48 0.58
CA ASP A 311 -2.01 -25.08 0.18
C ASP A 311 -2.06 -23.97 -0.89
N VAL A 312 -0.94 -23.35 -1.26
CA VAL A 312 -0.90 -22.38 -2.37
C VAL A 312 -0.97 -23.08 -3.72
N GLY A 313 -0.50 -24.34 -3.78
CA GLY A 313 -0.54 -25.21 -4.96
C GLY A 313 0.54 -24.92 -6.01
N THR A 314 0.80 -23.66 -6.36
CA THR A 314 1.79 -23.31 -7.40
C THR A 314 2.55 -22.04 -7.09
N TYR A 315 3.84 -22.00 -7.47
CA TYR A 315 4.69 -20.81 -7.43
C TYR A 315 4.04 -19.61 -8.14
N GLY A 316 4.14 -18.44 -7.51
CA GLY A 316 3.80 -17.16 -8.07
C GLY A 316 4.78 -16.80 -9.18
N PRO A 317 4.35 -16.65 -10.45
CA PRO A 317 5.27 -16.44 -11.57
C PRO A 317 6.01 -15.10 -11.51
N TRP A 318 5.62 -14.19 -10.61
CA TRP A 318 6.13 -12.83 -10.46
C TRP A 318 6.86 -12.61 -9.13
N ALA A 319 7.16 -13.67 -8.37
CA ALA A 319 7.93 -13.57 -7.14
C ALA A 319 9.27 -12.82 -7.34
N GLY A 320 9.51 -11.81 -6.51
CA GLY A 320 10.70 -10.97 -6.54
C GLY A 320 10.76 -9.98 -7.72
N ASN A 321 9.70 -9.85 -8.52
CA ASN A 321 9.67 -8.92 -9.67
C ASN A 321 9.20 -7.53 -9.25
N ARG A 322 9.51 -6.54 -10.12
CA ARG A 322 9.07 -5.15 -9.94
C ARG A 322 7.60 -5.02 -10.31
N LEU A 323 6.77 -4.60 -9.35
CA LEU A 323 5.32 -4.49 -9.55
C LEU A 323 4.82 -3.05 -9.55
N SER A 324 3.76 -2.79 -10.30
CA SER A 324 2.99 -1.55 -10.24
C SER A 324 1.52 -1.82 -10.59
N ILE A 325 0.64 -0.88 -10.29
CA ILE A 325 -0.73 -0.84 -10.79
C ILE A 325 -0.89 0.46 -11.56
N ALA A 326 -1.28 0.33 -12.84
CA ALA A 326 -1.37 1.43 -13.79
C ALA A 326 -2.56 1.24 -14.72
N MET A 327 -2.89 2.27 -15.51
CA MET A 327 -3.89 2.17 -16.57
C MET A 327 -3.27 1.47 -17.79
N VAL A 328 -4.00 0.55 -18.41
CA VAL A 328 -3.56 -0.21 -19.59
C VAL A 328 -3.25 0.74 -20.75
N GLU A 329 -3.98 1.84 -20.84
CA GLU A 329 -3.79 2.90 -21.83
C GLU A 329 -2.40 3.56 -21.72
N GLU A 330 -1.79 3.59 -20.53
CA GLU A 330 -0.42 4.08 -20.31
C GLU A 330 0.65 3.06 -20.71
N LEU A 331 0.27 1.80 -20.92
CA LEU A 331 1.17 0.71 -21.31
C LEU A 331 1.29 0.55 -22.83
N GLU A 332 0.46 1.27 -23.60
CA GLU A 332 0.46 1.19 -25.06
C GLU A 332 1.82 1.62 -25.64
N GLY A 333 2.40 0.77 -26.49
CA GLY A 333 3.63 1.07 -27.24
C GLY A 333 4.94 0.55 -26.64
N GLU A 334 4.98 0.06 -25.40
CA GLU A 334 6.24 -0.42 -24.79
C GLU A 334 6.48 -1.93 -24.90
N GLY A 335 5.66 -2.64 -25.69
CA GLY A 335 5.76 -4.10 -25.86
C GLY A 335 5.19 -4.89 -24.68
N TRP A 336 4.19 -4.35 -24.00
CA TRP A 336 3.49 -5.04 -22.91
C TRP A 336 2.61 -6.19 -23.42
N GLU A 337 2.64 -7.31 -22.70
CA GLU A 337 1.82 -8.49 -22.97
C GLU A 337 0.68 -8.59 -21.95
N ASP A 338 -0.55 -8.76 -22.46
CA ASP A 338 -1.70 -9.11 -21.64
C ASP A 338 -1.58 -10.56 -21.15
N ALA A 339 -1.17 -10.72 -19.89
CA ALA A 339 -1.00 -12.03 -19.27
C ALA A 339 -2.24 -12.45 -18.47
N SER A 340 -3.39 -11.76 -18.63
CA SER A 340 -4.58 -11.99 -17.80
C SER A 340 -5.02 -13.45 -17.78
N VAL A 341 -5.00 -14.16 -18.92
CA VAL A 341 -5.39 -15.57 -19.00
C VAL A 341 -4.50 -16.47 -18.13
N THR A 342 -3.17 -16.31 -18.24
CA THR A 342 -2.21 -17.12 -17.49
C THR A 342 -2.23 -16.77 -16.00
N CYS A 343 -2.26 -15.48 -15.66
CA CYS A 343 -2.34 -15.03 -14.27
C CYS A 343 -3.64 -15.50 -13.59
N LEU A 344 -4.78 -15.41 -14.27
CA LEU A 344 -6.05 -15.91 -13.73
C LEU A 344 -6.04 -17.42 -13.53
N LYS A 345 -5.31 -18.19 -14.34
CA LYS A 345 -5.14 -19.63 -14.10
C LYS A 345 -4.42 -19.88 -12.77
N THR A 346 -3.31 -19.19 -12.51
CA THR A 346 -2.58 -19.28 -11.24
C THR A 346 -3.44 -18.86 -10.05
N VAL A 347 -4.14 -17.72 -10.18
CA VAL A 347 -5.06 -17.24 -9.14
C VAL A 347 -6.15 -18.28 -8.85
N LYS A 348 -6.79 -18.85 -9.87
CA LYS A 348 -7.81 -19.90 -9.70
C LYS A 348 -7.26 -21.13 -9.01
N GLN A 349 -6.06 -21.58 -9.39
CA GLN A 349 -5.43 -22.75 -8.77
C GLN A 349 -5.20 -22.54 -7.28
N CYS A 350 -4.70 -21.37 -6.89
CA CYS A 350 -4.54 -21.01 -5.48
C CYS A 350 -5.89 -20.99 -4.75
N VAL A 351 -6.94 -20.38 -5.33
CA VAL A 351 -8.26 -20.35 -4.66
C VAL A 351 -8.87 -21.75 -4.53
N MET A 352 -8.78 -22.59 -5.56
CA MET A 352 -9.28 -23.97 -5.53
C MET A 352 -8.53 -24.86 -4.53
N ALA A 353 -7.24 -24.59 -4.30
CA ALA A 353 -6.47 -25.30 -3.28
C ALA A 353 -6.90 -24.93 -1.84
N ASN A 354 -7.67 -23.85 -1.67
CA ASN A 354 -8.14 -23.34 -0.39
C ASN A 354 -9.68 -23.28 -0.34
N ASP A 355 -10.38 -24.14 -1.10
CA ASP A 355 -11.85 -24.13 -1.27
C ASP A 355 -12.61 -24.41 0.04
N ASP A 356 -12.02 -25.20 0.95
CA ASP A 356 -12.63 -25.57 2.25
C ASP A 356 -12.96 -24.38 3.18
N MET A 357 -12.63 -23.15 2.77
CA MET A 357 -12.81 -21.90 3.50
C MET A 357 -14.12 -21.14 3.19
N PHE A 358 -14.86 -21.51 2.14
CA PHE A 358 -16.02 -20.73 1.65
C PHE A 358 -17.39 -21.13 2.22
#